data_AF-A0A445I308-F1
#
_entry.id   AF-A0A445I308-F1
#
_cell.length_a   1.000
_cell.length_b   1.000
_cell.length_c   1.000
_cell.angle_alpha   90.00
_cell.angle_beta   90.00
_cell.angle_gamma   90.00
#
_symmetry.space_group_name_H-M   'P 1'
#
loop_
_entity.id
_entity.type
_entity.pdbx_description
1 polymer ?
#
loop_
_entity_poly.entity_id
_entity_poly.type
_entity_poly.pdbx_seq_one_letter_code
_entity_poly.pdbx_strand_id
1 'polypeptide(L)'
;MYVCMDPALKLCVLLLILLGLVNGSFAENDYGRCESVVKSWARSSLDEEMTKDDKHTLRDLLFFLHVPRTGGRTYFHCFLKKLYPSYLECPRSYDKLRFDPSKPKCRLLVTHDDYSITSKLPRERTSVVTILRDPVDRVFSTYEFSIEVAARFLVHPNLTSATKMALRLSSKTKGVSTLDIWPWKYLVPWMREDLFARREARYSRGLNIIESNDSYDMEDFAMPLQEYINDPVAVDVVHNGATFQVAGLTNNSYIAEAHEVRHCVQKYKTLGKYVLQVAKKRLDEMLYVGLTEEHRKSATMFANVVGAQVISQLNAPNTSLETTDKTERSSFTDNDPDSSEHQNSTLDRGESAVTSSEGGEATEFNMTVGELMDAYEVCISNLRKAQSRRRISSLKRISPVNFTKEARLQVPEEILHKIRSLNDLDLQLYEYAKAIFNKQHKTSLLITEESWDNISGSAYGLWRVVTLAITCVFFIFLFLLIVNVRRRTSKVKK
;
A
#
# COMPACT_ATOMS: atom_id res chain seq x y z
N MET A 1 45.34 -19.88 56.01
CA MET A 1 44.03 -20.51 56.29
C MET A 1 43.35 -20.78 54.96
N TYR A 2 43.37 -22.03 54.49
CA TYR A 2 42.62 -22.43 53.31
C TYR A 2 41.15 -22.48 53.70
N VAL A 3 40.34 -21.53 53.22
CA VAL A 3 38.89 -21.56 53.38
C VAL A 3 38.39 -22.74 52.55
N CYS A 4 38.06 -23.83 53.23
CA CYS A 4 37.47 -24.99 52.60
C CYS A 4 36.05 -24.61 52.16
N MET A 5 35.88 -24.28 50.87
CA MET A 5 34.55 -24.10 50.28
C MET A 5 33.71 -25.34 50.59
N ASP A 6 32.53 -25.10 51.15
CA ASP A 6 31.52 -26.10 51.47
C ASP A 6 31.31 -27.05 50.27
N PRO A 7 31.41 -28.39 50.47
CA PRO A 7 31.12 -29.39 49.44
C PRO A 7 29.78 -29.18 48.72
N ALA A 8 28.75 -28.69 49.41
CA ALA A 8 27.45 -28.38 48.81
C ALA A 8 27.54 -27.19 47.83
N LEU A 9 28.32 -26.17 48.17
CA LEU A 9 28.55 -25.01 47.31
C LEU A 9 29.33 -25.39 46.05
N LYS A 10 30.32 -26.29 46.17
CA LYS A 10 31.06 -26.84 45.02
C LYS A 10 30.16 -27.62 44.07
N LEU A 11 29.25 -28.43 44.62
CA LEU A 11 28.28 -29.19 43.84
C LEU A 11 27.28 -28.27 43.11
N CYS A 12 26.78 -27.23 43.78
CA CYS A 12 25.92 -26.22 43.15
C CYS A 12 26.63 -25.47 42.01
N VAL A 13 27.89 -25.06 42.20
CA VAL A 13 28.68 -24.40 41.14
C VAL A 13 28.91 -25.35 39.95
N LEU A 14 29.23 -26.62 40.20
CA LEU A 14 29.38 -27.63 39.14
C LEU A 14 28.07 -27.86 38.37
N LEU A 15 26.93 -27.95 39.08
CA LEU A 15 25.61 -28.08 38.47
C LEU A 15 25.25 -26.86 37.61
N LEU A 16 25.51 -25.64 38.09
CA LEU A 16 25.28 -24.41 37.32
C LEU A 16 26.17 -24.33 36.06
N ILE A 17 27.42 -24.78 36.15
CA ILE A 17 28.33 -24.87 34.99
C ILE A 17 27.81 -25.92 33.99
N LEU A 18 27.40 -27.09 34.46
CA LEU A 18 26.84 -28.15 33.59
C LEU A 18 25.53 -27.70 32.93
N LEU A 19 24.63 -27.04 33.67
CA LEU A 19 23.41 -26.42 33.15
C LEU A 19 23.75 -25.35 32.10
N GLY A 20 24.76 -24.53 32.34
CA GLY A 20 25.25 -23.53 31.38
C GLY A 20 25.80 -24.14 30.09
N LEU A 21 26.60 -25.21 30.20
CA LEU A 21 27.18 -25.93 29.05
C LEU A 21 26.09 -26.64 28.23
N VAL A 22 25.14 -27.29 28.89
CA VAL A 22 24.00 -27.97 28.24
C VAL A 22 23.13 -26.95 27.50
N ASN A 23 22.77 -25.83 28.16
CA ASN A 23 22.01 -24.75 27.51
C ASN A 23 22.77 -24.12 26.34
N GLY A 24 24.10 -23.97 26.45
CA GLY A 24 24.96 -23.49 25.36
C GLY A 24 24.94 -24.42 24.15
N SER A 25 25.07 -25.74 24.37
CA SER A 25 25.03 -26.75 23.31
C SER A 25 23.67 -26.80 22.61
N PHE A 26 22.57 -26.69 23.36
CA PHE A 26 21.23 -26.60 22.76
C PHE A 26 21.03 -25.32 21.96
N ALA A 27 21.52 -24.18 22.44
CA ALA A 27 21.44 -22.90 21.73
C ALA A 27 22.27 -22.89 20.43
N GLU A 28 23.46 -23.48 20.44
CA GLU A 28 24.33 -23.60 19.26
C GLU A 28 23.71 -24.52 18.20
N ASN A 29 23.14 -25.66 18.62
CA ASN A 29 22.42 -26.57 17.73
C ASN A 29 21.15 -25.93 17.13
N ASP A 30 20.40 -25.17 17.95
CA ASP A 30 19.21 -24.46 17.48
C ASP A 30 19.55 -23.31 16.52
N TYR A 31 20.62 -22.55 16.77
CA TYR A 31 21.11 -21.55 15.83
C TYR A 31 21.54 -22.20 14.50
N GLY A 32 22.31 -23.30 14.56
CA GLY A 32 22.74 -24.03 13.36
C GLY A 32 21.56 -24.52 12.51
N ARG A 33 20.51 -25.05 13.15
CA ARG A 33 19.25 -25.40 12.47
C ARG A 33 18.61 -24.19 11.82
N CYS A 34 18.42 -23.10 12.57
CA CYS A 34 17.81 -21.88 12.04
C CYS A 34 18.60 -21.28 10.88
N GLU A 35 19.93 -21.26 10.99
CA GLU A 35 20.80 -20.78 9.93
C GLU A 35 20.66 -21.62 8.66
N SER A 36 20.63 -22.95 8.79
CA SER A 36 20.42 -23.87 7.66
C SER A 36 19.07 -23.63 6.97
N VAL A 37 17.99 -23.56 7.74
CA VAL A 37 16.62 -23.32 7.23
C VAL A 37 16.56 -21.99 6.47
N VAL A 38 17.01 -20.90 7.08
CA VAL A 38 16.96 -19.56 6.47
C VAL A 38 17.84 -19.49 5.22
N LYS A 39 19.05 -20.05 5.24
CA LYS A 39 19.94 -20.06 4.07
C LYS A 39 19.38 -20.92 2.93
N SER A 40 18.79 -22.07 3.25
CA SER A 40 18.18 -22.95 2.25
C SER A 40 17.00 -22.27 1.56
N TRP A 41 16.09 -21.70 2.36
CA TRP A 41 14.95 -20.93 1.86
C TRP A 41 15.40 -19.74 1.00
N ALA A 42 16.42 -18.99 1.44
CA ALA A 42 16.90 -17.84 0.70
C ALA A 42 17.53 -18.23 -0.65
N ARG A 43 18.31 -19.32 -0.70
CA ARG A 43 18.87 -19.83 -1.96
C ARG A 43 17.76 -20.25 -2.94
N SER A 44 16.82 -21.08 -2.48
CA SER A 44 15.68 -21.52 -3.31
C SER A 44 14.88 -20.33 -3.84
N SER A 45 14.59 -19.36 -2.96
CA SER A 45 13.86 -18.16 -3.33
C SER A 45 14.61 -17.31 -4.36
N LEU A 46 15.94 -17.21 -4.29
CA LEU A 46 16.71 -16.41 -5.24
C LEU A 46 16.87 -17.12 -6.60
N ASP A 47 17.02 -18.44 -6.61
CA ASP A 47 17.12 -19.24 -7.82
C ASP A 47 15.80 -19.22 -8.62
N GLU A 48 14.66 -19.23 -7.91
CA GLU A 48 13.33 -19.11 -8.50
C GLU A 48 13.07 -17.78 -9.22
N GLU A 49 13.76 -16.70 -8.79
CA GLU A 49 13.60 -15.36 -9.32
C GLU A 49 14.55 -15.09 -10.53
N MET A 50 15.42 -16.04 -10.89
CA MET A 50 16.37 -15.91 -12.03
C MET A 50 15.74 -16.03 -13.44
N THR A 51 14.53 -15.50 -13.65
CA THR A 51 13.94 -15.43 -15.01
C THR A 51 14.51 -14.24 -15.80
N LYS A 52 14.81 -14.46 -17.10
CA LYS A 52 15.47 -13.49 -18.01
C LYS A 52 14.49 -12.55 -18.74
N ASP A 53 13.25 -12.44 -18.27
CA ASP A 53 12.22 -11.67 -18.95
C ASP A 53 12.37 -10.16 -18.67
N ASP A 54 11.89 -9.35 -19.61
CA ASP A 54 11.84 -7.90 -19.45
C ASP A 54 10.81 -7.51 -18.37
N LYS A 55 11.31 -7.18 -17.19
CA LYS A 55 10.51 -6.67 -16.06
C LYS A 55 9.79 -5.35 -16.33
N HIS A 56 10.16 -4.62 -17.39
CA HIS A 56 9.58 -3.33 -17.72
C HIS A 56 8.25 -3.46 -18.49
N THR A 57 7.93 -4.65 -18.98
CA THR A 57 6.70 -4.93 -19.71
C THR A 57 5.63 -5.51 -18.79
N LEU A 58 4.44 -4.88 -18.80
CA LEU A 58 3.25 -5.33 -18.09
C LEU A 58 2.77 -6.66 -18.68
N ARG A 59 2.64 -7.68 -17.82
CA ARG A 59 2.02 -8.95 -18.13
C ARG A 59 0.50 -8.90 -17.91
N ASP A 60 -0.19 -9.94 -18.31
CA ASP A 60 -1.66 -9.99 -18.34
C ASP A 60 -2.34 -9.73 -16.98
N LEU A 61 -1.79 -10.27 -15.89
CA LEU A 61 -2.24 -10.08 -14.52
C LEU A 61 -1.34 -9.07 -13.80
N LEU A 62 -1.93 -7.96 -13.36
CA LEU A 62 -1.29 -7.02 -12.44
C LEU A 62 -1.61 -7.40 -11.00
N PHE A 63 -0.58 -7.76 -10.23
CA PHE A 63 -0.68 -7.95 -8.79
C PHE A 63 -0.13 -6.72 -8.06
N PHE A 64 -1.02 -5.97 -7.41
CA PHE A 64 -0.62 -4.93 -6.48
C PHE A 64 -0.42 -5.53 -5.08
N LEU A 65 0.84 -5.74 -4.71
CA LEU A 65 1.26 -6.11 -3.36
C LEU A 65 1.07 -4.89 -2.45
N HIS A 66 -0.08 -4.80 -1.81
CA HIS A 66 -0.45 -3.65 -0.99
C HIS A 66 0.11 -3.80 0.43
N VAL A 67 1.25 -3.15 0.66
CA VAL A 67 1.82 -3.02 2.00
C VAL A 67 0.95 -2.09 2.85
N PRO A 68 0.48 -2.52 4.05
CA PRO A 68 -0.37 -1.69 4.89
C PRO A 68 0.26 -0.33 5.22
N ARG A 69 -0.56 0.72 5.15
CA ARG A 69 -0.21 2.11 5.50
C ARG A 69 0.83 2.78 4.61
N THR A 70 0.98 2.32 3.36
CA THR A 70 1.81 2.96 2.32
C THR A 70 0.98 3.70 1.25
N GLY A 71 -0.28 4.02 1.57
CA GLY A 71 -1.17 4.76 0.66
C GLY A 71 -1.83 3.90 -0.43
N GLY A 72 -1.79 2.58 -0.34
CA GLY A 72 -2.37 1.71 -1.38
C GLY A 72 -3.88 1.84 -1.56
N ARG A 73 -4.65 2.27 -0.54
CA ARG A 73 -6.09 2.62 -0.73
C ARG A 73 -6.26 3.78 -1.73
N THR A 74 -5.34 4.74 -1.76
CA THR A 74 -5.35 5.82 -2.75
C THR A 74 -5.04 5.29 -4.14
N TYR A 75 -4.00 4.46 -4.30
CA TYR A 75 -3.67 3.85 -5.59
C TYR A 75 -4.80 2.97 -6.13
N PHE A 76 -5.39 2.15 -5.25
CA PHE A 76 -6.51 1.31 -5.63
C PHE A 76 -7.70 2.14 -6.14
N HIS A 77 -8.21 3.07 -5.34
CA HIS A 77 -9.42 3.81 -5.70
C HIS A 77 -9.21 4.87 -6.78
N CYS A 78 -8.07 5.56 -6.78
CA CYS A 78 -7.84 6.69 -7.67
C CYS A 78 -7.12 6.32 -8.97
N PHE A 79 -6.40 5.19 -9.03
CA PHE A 79 -5.80 4.68 -10.27
C PHE A 79 -6.44 3.38 -10.73
N LEU A 80 -6.31 2.32 -9.92
CA LEU A 80 -6.60 0.97 -10.40
C LEU A 80 -8.08 0.77 -10.76
N LYS A 81 -9.02 1.30 -9.96
CA LYS A 81 -10.46 1.27 -10.29
C LYS A 81 -10.84 2.16 -11.49
N LYS A 82 -9.96 3.08 -11.89
CA LYS A 82 -10.13 3.90 -13.10
C LYS A 82 -9.57 3.20 -14.34
N LEU A 83 -8.50 2.43 -14.16
CA LEU A 83 -7.82 1.68 -15.21
C LEU A 83 -8.50 0.34 -15.53
N TYR A 84 -8.94 -0.38 -14.52
CA TYR A 84 -9.54 -1.70 -14.67
C TYR A 84 -11.04 -1.65 -14.38
N PRO A 85 -11.89 -2.03 -15.35
CA PRO A 85 -13.29 -2.32 -15.09
C PRO A 85 -13.46 -3.40 -14.01
N SER A 86 -14.56 -3.32 -13.26
CA SER A 86 -14.85 -4.22 -12.14
C SER A 86 -14.89 -5.70 -12.52
N TYR A 87 -15.26 -6.04 -13.76
CA TYR A 87 -15.27 -7.42 -14.25
C TYR A 87 -13.86 -8.01 -14.47
N LEU A 88 -12.82 -7.18 -14.52
CA LEU A 88 -11.41 -7.61 -14.57
C LEU A 88 -10.77 -7.70 -13.18
N GLU A 89 -11.42 -7.19 -12.13
CA GLU A 89 -10.95 -7.32 -10.75
C GLU A 89 -11.07 -8.79 -10.30
N CYS A 90 -9.98 -9.35 -9.76
CA CYS A 90 -10.02 -10.70 -9.19
C CYS A 90 -10.92 -10.71 -7.93
N PRO A 91 -11.64 -11.82 -7.65
CA PRO A 91 -12.46 -11.94 -6.45
C PRO A 91 -11.65 -11.66 -5.19
N ARG A 92 -12.16 -10.75 -4.34
CA ARG A 92 -11.51 -10.37 -3.08
C ARG A 92 -11.32 -11.59 -2.18
N SER A 93 -10.09 -11.78 -1.71
CA SER A 93 -9.65 -12.98 -1.00
C SER A 93 -8.52 -12.57 -0.05
N TYR A 94 -8.86 -12.10 1.16
CA TYR A 94 -7.89 -11.57 2.14
C TYR A 94 -7.47 -12.60 3.21
N ASP A 95 -8.01 -13.83 3.12
CA ASP A 95 -7.72 -14.95 4.01
C ASP A 95 -7.15 -16.17 3.27
N LYS A 96 -7.71 -16.50 2.10
CA LYS A 96 -7.25 -17.53 1.18
C LYS A 96 -7.59 -17.13 -0.24
N LEU A 97 -6.77 -17.51 -1.22
CA LEU A 97 -7.12 -17.39 -2.64
C LEU A 97 -8.38 -18.23 -2.95
N ARG A 98 -9.55 -17.58 -3.12
CA ARG A 98 -10.85 -18.23 -3.38
C ARG A 98 -11.25 -18.24 -4.86
N PHE A 99 -10.28 -18.02 -5.75
CA PHE A 99 -10.48 -18.13 -7.19
C PHE A 99 -9.37 -18.97 -7.81
N ASP A 100 -9.63 -19.50 -8.99
CA ASP A 100 -8.65 -20.24 -9.78
C ASP A 100 -7.84 -19.23 -10.62
N PRO A 101 -6.57 -18.96 -10.25
CA PRO A 101 -5.74 -17.96 -10.92
C PRO A 101 -5.25 -18.41 -12.30
N SER A 102 -5.47 -19.68 -12.67
CA SER A 102 -5.19 -20.18 -14.02
C SER A 102 -6.26 -19.74 -15.05
N LYS A 103 -7.44 -19.33 -14.59
CA LYS A 103 -8.54 -18.87 -15.47
C LYS A 103 -8.36 -17.38 -15.79
N PRO A 104 -8.36 -16.99 -17.08
CA PRO A 104 -7.97 -15.65 -17.55
C PRO A 104 -9.01 -14.54 -17.27
N LYS A 105 -10.01 -14.80 -16.42
CA LYS A 105 -11.14 -13.88 -16.22
C LYS A 105 -10.77 -12.66 -15.39
N CYS A 106 -9.63 -12.65 -14.69
CA CYS A 106 -9.21 -11.52 -13.89
C CYS A 106 -7.78 -11.07 -14.22
N ARG A 107 -7.61 -9.75 -14.29
CA ARG A 107 -6.38 -9.06 -14.71
C ARG A 107 -5.82 -8.12 -13.65
N LEU A 108 -6.54 -7.93 -12.53
CA LEU A 108 -6.10 -7.12 -11.41
C LEU A 108 -6.32 -7.84 -10.08
N LEU A 109 -5.24 -8.11 -9.35
CA LEU A 109 -5.27 -8.60 -7.97
C LEU A 109 -4.71 -7.54 -7.03
N VAL A 110 -5.47 -7.19 -5.99
CA VAL A 110 -5.01 -6.26 -4.94
C VAL A 110 -5.32 -6.88 -3.58
N THR A 111 -4.28 -7.10 -2.78
CA THR A 111 -4.44 -7.74 -1.47
C THR A 111 -3.32 -7.31 -0.51
N HIS A 112 -3.58 -7.49 0.79
CA HIS A 112 -2.58 -7.39 1.85
C HIS A 112 -1.89 -8.74 2.12
N ASP A 113 -2.15 -9.78 1.33
CA ASP A 113 -1.30 -10.97 1.36
C ASP A 113 0.16 -10.59 1.10
N ASP A 114 1.06 -11.46 1.50
CA ASP A 114 2.47 -11.30 1.20
C ASP A 114 2.86 -11.94 -0.14
N TYR A 115 4.12 -11.75 -0.54
CA TYR A 115 4.62 -12.21 -1.83
C TYR A 115 4.49 -13.74 -2.03
N SER A 116 4.31 -14.54 -0.97
CA SER A 116 4.14 -16.00 -1.11
C SER A 116 2.89 -16.36 -1.92
N ILE A 117 1.90 -15.46 -2.05
CA ILE A 117 0.74 -15.67 -2.92
C ILE A 117 1.12 -15.88 -4.39
N THR A 118 2.28 -15.37 -4.82
CA THR A 118 2.81 -15.58 -6.19
C THR A 118 3.06 -17.05 -6.51
N SER A 119 3.26 -17.92 -5.50
CA SER A 119 3.32 -19.38 -5.70
C SER A 119 2.02 -19.97 -6.25
N LYS A 120 0.91 -19.26 -6.09
CA LYS A 120 -0.40 -19.64 -6.62
C LYS A 120 -0.72 -18.93 -7.93
N LEU A 121 0.02 -17.90 -8.32
CA LEU A 121 -0.26 -17.11 -9.52
C LEU A 121 0.58 -17.63 -10.71
N PRO A 122 0.07 -17.53 -11.95
CA PRO A 122 0.85 -17.85 -13.14
C PRO A 122 2.02 -16.86 -13.30
N ARG A 123 3.24 -17.27 -12.93
CA ARG A 123 4.43 -16.40 -12.89
C ARG A 123 4.67 -15.66 -14.21
N GLU A 124 4.63 -16.38 -15.33
CA GLU A 124 4.82 -15.86 -16.68
C GLU A 124 3.79 -14.79 -17.09
N ARG A 125 2.64 -14.76 -16.41
CA ARG A 125 1.54 -13.83 -16.68
C ARG A 125 1.39 -12.74 -15.61
N THR A 126 2.20 -12.75 -14.55
CA THR A 126 2.01 -11.85 -13.42
C THR A 126 3.10 -10.78 -13.38
N SER A 127 2.68 -9.52 -13.38
CA SER A 127 3.53 -8.37 -13.03
C SER A 127 3.18 -7.89 -11.63
N VAL A 128 4.20 -7.65 -10.81
CA VAL A 128 4.00 -7.20 -9.43
C VAL A 128 4.36 -5.72 -9.30
N VAL A 129 3.56 -4.97 -8.57
CA VAL A 129 3.85 -3.58 -8.19
C VAL A 129 3.66 -3.40 -6.70
N THR A 130 4.38 -2.46 -6.10
CA THR A 130 4.21 -2.12 -4.68
C THR A 130 4.48 -0.65 -4.41
N ILE A 131 4.05 -0.17 -3.25
CA ILE A 131 4.36 1.15 -2.71
C ILE A 131 4.90 0.95 -1.30
N LEU A 132 6.03 1.59 -1.01
CA LEU A 132 6.66 1.55 0.30
C LEU A 132 6.59 2.93 1.00
N ARG A 133 6.95 2.94 2.28
CA ARG A 133 6.92 4.10 3.16
C ARG A 133 8.09 4.03 4.12
N ASP A 134 8.57 5.19 4.58
CA ASP A 134 9.50 5.29 5.70
C ASP A 134 9.00 4.41 6.86
N PRO A 135 9.86 3.54 7.42
CA PRO A 135 9.43 2.56 8.41
C PRO A 135 8.91 3.17 9.71
N VAL A 136 9.52 4.26 10.20
CA VAL A 136 9.08 4.94 11.43
C VAL A 136 7.68 5.53 11.19
N ASP A 137 7.53 6.19 10.06
CA ASP A 137 6.31 6.85 9.66
C ASP A 137 5.16 5.86 9.36
N ARG A 138 5.52 4.66 8.87
CA ARG A 138 4.62 3.50 8.72
C ARG A 138 4.16 2.95 10.06
N VAL A 139 5.06 2.83 11.06
CA VAL A 139 4.71 2.37 12.42
C VAL A 139 3.73 3.35 13.07
N PHE A 140 4.03 4.65 13.07
CA PHE A 140 3.10 5.67 13.56
C PHE A 140 1.74 5.56 12.89
N SER A 141 1.73 5.47 11.56
CA SER A 141 0.47 5.39 10.82
C SER A 141 -0.30 4.09 11.07
N THR A 142 0.37 3.02 11.47
CA THR A 142 -0.25 1.74 11.83
C THR A 142 -0.88 1.82 13.21
N TYR A 143 -0.14 2.32 14.21
CA TYR A 143 -0.62 2.62 15.56
C TYR A 143 -1.86 3.52 15.55
N GLU A 144 -1.76 4.67 14.88
CA GLU A 144 -2.84 5.65 14.79
C GLU A 144 -4.10 5.05 14.13
N PHE A 145 -3.92 4.24 13.09
CA PHE A 145 -5.03 3.63 12.37
C PHE A 145 -5.69 2.52 13.17
N SER A 146 -4.91 1.68 13.87
CA SER A 146 -5.49 0.64 14.74
C SER A 146 -6.35 1.23 15.85
N ILE A 147 -5.89 2.34 16.47
CA ILE A 147 -6.68 3.06 17.47
C ILE A 147 -7.90 3.74 16.84
N GLU A 148 -7.73 4.43 15.71
CA GLU A 148 -8.83 5.10 15.02
C GLU A 148 -9.97 4.13 14.70
N VAL A 149 -9.66 2.97 14.10
CA VAL A 149 -10.67 1.98 13.73
C VAL A 149 -11.28 1.34 14.99
N ALA A 150 -10.47 1.02 16.00
CA ALA A 150 -10.97 0.47 17.26
C ALA A 150 -11.92 1.44 17.99
N ALA A 151 -11.63 2.73 17.98
CA ALA A 151 -12.43 3.76 18.65
C ALA A 151 -13.85 3.88 18.07
N ARG A 152 -14.07 3.49 16.81
CA ARG A 152 -15.41 3.47 16.19
C ARG A 152 -16.38 2.56 16.94
N PHE A 153 -15.88 1.48 17.53
CA PHE A 153 -16.68 0.52 18.28
C PHE A 153 -17.12 1.02 19.65
N LEU A 154 -16.54 2.12 20.15
CA LEU A 154 -16.94 2.72 21.44
C LEU A 154 -18.32 3.39 21.40
N VAL A 155 -19.01 3.38 20.25
CA VAL A 155 -20.45 3.67 20.17
C VAL A 155 -21.28 2.63 20.94
N HIS A 156 -20.75 1.42 21.12
CA HIS A 156 -21.41 0.36 21.84
C HIS A 156 -21.23 0.48 23.36
N PRO A 157 -22.23 0.03 24.15
CA PRO A 157 -22.18 0.13 25.60
C PRO A 157 -21.10 -0.75 26.23
N ASN A 158 -20.72 -1.87 25.59
CA ASN A 158 -19.66 -2.74 26.08
C ASN A 158 -19.04 -3.57 24.95
N LEU A 159 -17.91 -4.21 25.25
CA LEU A 159 -17.15 -5.03 24.30
C LEU A 159 -17.98 -6.18 23.72
N THR A 160 -18.83 -6.83 24.53
CA THR A 160 -19.70 -7.93 24.09
C THR A 160 -20.68 -7.47 23.02
N SER A 161 -21.30 -6.30 23.22
CA SER A 161 -22.21 -5.68 22.24
C SER A 161 -21.48 -5.35 20.94
N ALA A 162 -20.30 -4.74 21.02
CA ALA A 162 -19.48 -4.40 19.86
C ALA A 162 -19.06 -5.66 19.07
N THR A 163 -18.63 -6.71 19.77
CA THR A 163 -18.16 -7.95 19.15
C THR A 163 -19.29 -8.70 18.44
N LYS A 164 -20.47 -8.80 19.07
CA LYS A 164 -21.66 -9.39 18.44
C LYS A 164 -22.09 -8.63 17.20
N MET A 165 -22.04 -7.31 17.24
CA MET A 165 -22.40 -6.45 16.10
C MET A 165 -21.41 -6.65 14.95
N ALA A 166 -20.10 -6.63 15.23
CA ALA A 166 -19.05 -6.85 14.24
C ALA A 166 -19.20 -8.21 13.51
N LEU A 167 -19.45 -9.30 14.26
CA LEU A 167 -19.69 -10.62 13.69
C LEU A 167 -20.94 -10.65 12.80
N ARG A 168 -22.02 -10.00 13.24
CA ARG A 168 -23.26 -9.91 12.47
C ARG A 168 -23.06 -9.15 11.16
N LEU A 169 -22.32 -8.04 11.17
CA LEU A 169 -22.02 -7.29 9.96
C LEU A 169 -21.17 -8.11 8.98
N SER A 170 -20.08 -8.74 9.46
CA SER A 170 -19.22 -9.60 8.63
C SER A 170 -20.02 -10.73 7.95
N SER A 171 -20.99 -11.33 8.65
CA SER A 171 -21.85 -12.38 8.07
C SER A 171 -22.85 -11.90 7.00
N LYS A 172 -23.19 -10.61 6.98
CA LYS A 172 -24.25 -10.04 6.13
C LYS A 172 -23.72 -9.28 4.93
N THR A 173 -22.51 -8.73 5.02
CA THR A 173 -21.93 -7.92 3.95
C THR A 173 -21.24 -8.81 2.93
N LYS A 174 -21.57 -8.64 1.64
CA LYS A 174 -20.77 -9.19 0.54
C LYS A 174 -19.39 -8.50 0.40
N GLY A 175 -19.18 -7.39 1.11
CA GLY A 175 -17.91 -6.66 1.16
C GLY A 175 -16.96 -7.22 2.22
N VAL A 176 -15.67 -6.88 2.10
CA VAL A 176 -14.64 -7.31 3.05
C VAL A 176 -14.50 -6.28 4.16
N SER A 177 -14.63 -6.72 5.41
CA SER A 177 -14.43 -5.85 6.58
C SER A 177 -12.95 -5.60 6.84
N THR A 178 -12.63 -4.43 7.42
CA THR A 178 -11.29 -4.17 7.96
C THR A 178 -10.89 -5.26 8.98
N LEU A 179 -11.85 -5.82 9.71
CA LEU A 179 -11.61 -6.89 10.68
C LEU A 179 -11.24 -8.24 10.07
N ASP A 180 -11.40 -8.42 8.76
CA ASP A 180 -11.09 -9.68 8.06
C ASP A 180 -9.75 -9.62 7.31
N ILE A 181 -9.09 -8.44 7.31
CA ILE A 181 -7.92 -8.16 6.48
C ILE A 181 -6.64 -8.14 7.32
N TRP A 182 -5.59 -8.82 6.88
CA TRP A 182 -4.27 -8.71 7.51
C TRP A 182 -3.68 -7.28 7.36
N PRO A 183 -3.03 -6.68 8.37
CA PRO A 183 -2.85 -7.13 9.75
C PRO A 183 -3.98 -6.67 10.69
N TRP A 184 -4.96 -5.93 10.16
CA TRP A 184 -6.04 -5.32 10.92
C TRP A 184 -6.93 -6.31 11.68
N LYS A 185 -7.09 -7.53 11.16
CA LYS A 185 -7.76 -8.64 11.84
C LYS A 185 -7.16 -8.98 13.21
N TYR A 186 -5.89 -8.60 13.46
CA TYR A 186 -5.24 -8.74 14.76
C TYR A 186 -5.23 -7.42 15.53
N LEU A 187 -4.80 -6.34 14.87
CA LEU A 187 -4.57 -5.05 15.53
C LEU A 187 -5.87 -4.37 16.01
N VAL A 188 -6.94 -4.45 15.23
CA VAL A 188 -8.19 -3.74 15.56
C VAL A 188 -8.92 -4.42 16.71
N PRO A 189 -9.12 -5.76 16.75
CA PRO A 189 -9.69 -6.40 17.93
C PRO A 189 -8.88 -6.15 19.20
N TRP A 190 -7.54 -6.23 19.12
CA TRP A 190 -6.64 -5.95 20.25
C TRP A 190 -6.79 -4.52 20.78
N MET A 191 -6.71 -3.51 19.92
CA MET A 191 -6.93 -2.11 20.34
C MET A 191 -8.36 -1.86 20.82
N ARG A 192 -9.35 -2.55 20.26
CA ARG A 192 -10.74 -2.43 20.72
C ARG A 192 -10.87 -2.89 22.16
N GLU A 193 -10.30 -4.05 22.51
CA GLU A 193 -10.30 -4.56 23.88
C GLU A 193 -9.64 -3.59 24.86
N ASP A 194 -8.45 -3.08 24.50
CA ASP A 194 -7.72 -2.08 25.27
C ASP A 194 -8.57 -0.80 25.51
N LEU A 195 -9.15 -0.23 24.46
CA LEU A 195 -9.94 1.00 24.57
C LEU A 195 -11.20 0.82 25.44
N PHE A 196 -11.87 -0.34 25.37
CA PHE A 196 -12.99 -0.65 26.25
C PHE A 196 -12.51 -0.77 27.71
N ALA A 197 -11.43 -1.51 27.96
CA ALA A 197 -10.87 -1.67 29.31
C ALA A 197 -10.52 -0.32 29.95
N ARG A 198 -9.84 0.55 29.19
CA ARG A 198 -9.51 1.92 29.63
C ARG A 198 -10.78 2.71 29.93
N ARG A 199 -11.80 2.66 29.07
CA ARG A 199 -13.08 3.35 29.30
C ARG A 199 -13.78 2.90 30.59
N GLU A 200 -13.85 1.60 30.85
CA GLU A 200 -14.46 1.08 32.07
C GLU A 200 -13.66 1.46 33.33
N ALA A 201 -12.33 1.46 33.25
CA ALA A 201 -11.46 1.95 34.32
C ALA A 201 -11.70 3.44 34.61
N ARG A 202 -11.84 4.26 33.57
CA ARG A 202 -12.19 5.69 33.69
C ARG A 202 -13.52 5.90 34.41
N TYR A 203 -14.55 5.12 34.06
CA TYR A 203 -15.86 5.19 34.73
C TYR A 203 -15.79 4.76 36.20
N SER A 204 -14.99 3.73 36.52
CA SER A 204 -14.87 3.21 37.88
C SER A 204 -14.10 4.15 38.81
N ARG A 205 -13.13 4.91 38.29
CA ARG A 205 -12.27 5.82 39.08
C ARG A 205 -12.91 7.19 39.37
N GLY A 206 -14.00 7.57 38.70
CA GLY A 206 -14.66 8.88 38.90
C GLY A 206 -13.76 10.10 38.62
N LEU A 207 -13.02 10.04 37.50
CA LEU A 207 -11.81 10.84 37.23
C LEU A 207 -11.84 12.35 37.52
N ASN A 208 -10.82 12.79 38.28
CA ASN A 208 -10.08 14.04 38.02
C ASN A 208 -9.06 13.74 36.91
N ILE A 209 -9.35 14.14 35.68
CA ILE A 209 -8.53 13.86 34.49
C ILE A 209 -7.25 14.70 34.56
N ILE A 210 -6.07 14.07 34.55
CA ILE A 210 -4.82 14.78 34.28
C ILE A 210 -4.73 14.97 32.77
N GLU A 211 -4.87 16.21 32.30
CA GLU A 211 -4.67 16.55 30.90
C GLU A 211 -3.18 16.38 30.53
N SER A 212 -2.84 15.27 29.88
CA SER A 212 -1.57 15.13 29.14
C SER A 212 -1.73 15.75 27.76
N ASN A 213 -0.73 16.50 27.30
CA ASN A 213 -0.68 17.04 25.94
C ASN A 213 0.07 16.10 24.97
N ASP A 214 0.59 14.97 25.45
CA ASP A 214 1.26 13.99 24.61
C ASP A 214 0.25 12.95 24.08
N SER A 215 -0.19 13.13 22.83
CA SER A 215 -1.12 12.20 22.17
C SER A 215 -0.58 10.77 22.01
N TYR A 216 0.72 10.53 22.20
CA TYR A 216 1.34 9.20 22.15
C TYR A 216 1.59 8.60 23.53
N ASP A 217 1.24 9.33 24.61
CA ASP A 217 1.30 8.86 26.00
C ASP A 217 0.09 9.37 26.80
N MET A 218 -1.10 8.86 26.43
CA MET A 218 -2.37 9.15 27.11
C MET A 218 -2.95 7.87 27.72
N GLU A 219 -2.28 7.31 28.72
CA GLU A 219 -2.61 6.02 29.32
C GLU A 219 -4.11 5.87 29.67
N ASP A 220 -4.76 6.89 30.21
CA ASP A 220 -6.19 6.77 30.54
C ASP A 220 -7.09 6.66 29.31
N PHE A 221 -6.67 7.08 28.12
CA PHE A 221 -7.52 7.21 26.92
C PHE A 221 -7.16 6.24 25.79
N ALA A 222 -5.87 5.96 25.60
CA ALA A 222 -5.35 5.08 24.57
C ALA A 222 -4.02 4.45 25.03
N MET A 223 -3.73 3.26 24.52
CA MET A 223 -2.44 2.60 24.76
C MET A 223 -1.26 3.51 24.38
N PRO A 224 -0.34 3.83 25.30
CA PRO A 224 0.87 4.57 24.98
C PRO A 224 1.67 3.91 23.86
N LEU A 225 2.31 4.71 23.00
CA LEU A 225 3.07 4.21 21.87
C LEU A 225 4.20 3.27 22.31
N GLN A 226 4.86 3.57 23.43
CA GLN A 226 5.90 2.71 24.00
C GLN A 226 5.34 1.35 24.40
N GLU A 227 4.13 1.28 24.96
CA GLU A 227 3.46 0.01 25.28
C GLU A 227 3.15 -0.74 23.98
N TYR A 228 2.54 -0.06 23.00
CA TYR A 228 2.15 -0.63 21.71
C TYR A 228 3.31 -1.28 20.97
N ILE A 229 4.46 -0.60 20.82
CA ILE A 229 5.60 -1.12 20.05
C ILE A 229 6.33 -2.28 20.75
N ASN A 230 6.09 -2.50 22.04
CA ASN A 230 6.71 -3.62 22.76
C ASN A 230 5.75 -4.81 22.94
N ASP A 231 4.47 -4.64 22.59
CA ASP A 231 3.48 -5.70 22.70
C ASP A 231 3.73 -6.85 21.69
N PRO A 232 3.57 -8.12 22.09
CA PRO A 232 3.73 -9.28 21.21
C PRO A 232 2.94 -9.20 19.90
N VAL A 233 1.73 -8.62 19.90
CA VAL A 233 0.91 -8.48 18.69
C VAL A 233 1.61 -7.55 17.69
N ALA A 234 2.14 -6.41 18.14
CA ALA A 234 2.87 -5.49 17.29
C ALA A 234 4.23 -6.05 16.83
N VAL A 235 4.93 -6.75 17.73
CA VAL A 235 6.18 -7.45 17.41
C VAL A 235 5.97 -8.48 16.31
N ASP A 236 4.83 -9.17 16.30
CA ASP A 236 4.51 -10.11 15.25
C ASP A 236 4.13 -9.39 13.94
N VAL A 237 3.13 -8.49 13.95
CA VAL A 237 2.51 -8.04 12.67
C VAL A 237 2.98 -6.68 12.15
N VAL A 238 3.62 -5.85 12.98
CA VAL A 238 4.02 -4.48 12.59
C VAL A 238 5.50 -4.41 12.25
N HIS A 239 6.36 -4.98 13.09
CA HIS A 239 7.81 -4.81 12.99
C HIS A 239 8.45 -5.59 11.84
N ASN A 240 9.30 -4.91 11.06
CA ASN A 240 9.85 -5.42 9.80
C ASN A 240 8.76 -5.92 8.81
N GLY A 241 7.53 -5.42 8.98
CA GLY A 241 6.36 -5.91 8.28
C GLY A 241 6.43 -5.72 6.77
N ALA A 242 7.02 -4.62 6.28
CA ALA A 242 7.16 -4.41 4.84
C ALA A 242 8.15 -5.43 4.24
N THR A 243 9.27 -5.67 4.91
CA THR A 243 10.27 -6.66 4.49
C THR A 243 9.71 -8.06 4.51
N PHE A 244 9.02 -8.47 5.58
CA PHE A 244 8.40 -9.78 5.63
C PHE A 244 7.29 -9.93 4.58
N GLN A 245 6.54 -8.88 4.27
CA GLN A 245 5.52 -8.95 3.24
C GLN A 245 6.10 -9.07 1.83
N VAL A 246 7.15 -8.30 1.50
CA VAL A 246 7.86 -8.44 0.21
C VAL A 246 8.61 -9.77 0.13
N ALA A 247 9.14 -10.27 1.24
CA ALA A 247 9.81 -11.57 1.33
C ALA A 247 8.84 -12.76 1.38
N GLY A 248 7.53 -12.56 1.53
CA GLY A 248 6.59 -13.68 1.62
C GLY A 248 6.75 -14.50 2.91
N LEU A 249 7.01 -13.81 4.03
CA LEU A 249 7.29 -14.36 5.36
C LEU A 249 6.41 -13.74 6.45
N THR A 250 5.22 -13.24 6.11
CA THR A 250 4.28 -12.77 7.13
C THR A 250 3.70 -13.95 7.91
N ASN A 251 2.99 -13.69 9.01
CA ASN A 251 2.19 -14.74 9.65
C ASN A 251 0.95 -15.14 8.80
N ASN A 252 0.74 -14.49 7.65
CA ASN A 252 -0.30 -14.78 6.66
C ASN A 252 0.27 -15.42 5.38
N SER A 253 1.52 -15.90 5.40
CA SER A 253 2.14 -16.58 4.26
C SER A 253 1.42 -17.88 3.88
N TYR A 254 1.46 -18.21 2.59
CA TYR A 254 0.86 -19.41 2.02
C TYR A 254 1.78 -20.63 1.97
N ILE A 255 3.04 -20.48 2.38
CA ILE A 255 4.06 -21.53 2.34
C ILE A 255 4.40 -21.91 3.79
N ALA A 256 4.33 -23.20 4.13
CA ALA A 256 4.53 -23.66 5.50
C ALA A 256 5.94 -23.31 6.05
N GLU A 257 6.96 -23.44 5.21
CA GLU A 257 8.36 -23.11 5.52
C GLU A 257 8.55 -21.64 5.94
N ALA A 258 7.70 -20.74 5.43
CA ALA A 258 7.78 -19.31 5.74
C ALA A 258 7.65 -19.03 7.24
N HIS A 259 6.83 -19.79 7.95
CA HIS A 259 6.63 -19.62 9.39
C HIS A 259 7.87 -20.02 10.21
N GLU A 260 8.57 -21.08 9.80
CA GLU A 260 9.82 -21.51 10.46
C GLU A 260 10.95 -20.50 10.19
N VAL A 261 11.10 -20.06 8.94
CA VAL A 261 12.09 -19.03 8.55
C VAL A 261 11.85 -17.74 9.33
N ARG A 262 10.59 -17.27 9.40
CA ARG A 262 10.19 -16.09 10.16
C ARG A 262 10.54 -16.23 11.64
N HIS A 263 10.20 -17.37 12.26
CA HIS A 263 10.53 -17.64 13.66
C HIS A 263 12.04 -17.55 13.92
N CYS A 264 12.84 -18.18 13.06
CA CYS A 264 14.30 -18.16 13.16
C CYS A 264 14.88 -16.75 13.03
N VAL A 265 14.34 -15.91 12.14
CA VAL A 265 14.81 -14.54 11.92
C VAL A 265 14.38 -13.60 13.06
N GLN A 266 13.18 -13.78 13.61
CA GLN A 266 12.73 -13.06 14.81
C GLN A 266 13.60 -13.41 16.03
N LYS A 267 13.97 -14.69 16.17
CA LYS A 267 14.84 -15.17 17.25
C LYS A 267 16.30 -14.73 17.08
N TYR A 268 16.84 -14.85 15.87
CA TYR A 268 18.23 -14.56 15.55
C TYR A 268 18.31 -13.47 14.48
N LYS A 269 18.30 -12.20 14.91
CA LYS A 269 18.30 -11.03 14.01
C LYS A 269 19.40 -11.04 12.95
N THR A 270 20.56 -11.64 13.23
CA THR A 270 21.68 -11.77 12.28
C THR A 270 21.33 -12.56 11.01
N LEU A 271 20.30 -13.42 11.07
CA LEU A 271 19.78 -14.16 9.92
C LEU A 271 18.90 -13.29 9.00
N GLY A 272 18.43 -12.13 9.48
CA GLY A 272 17.59 -11.20 8.71
C GLY A 272 18.24 -10.69 7.42
N LYS A 273 19.57 -10.71 7.32
CA LYS A 273 20.30 -10.35 6.09
C LYS A 273 19.92 -11.22 4.88
N TYR A 274 19.59 -12.49 5.09
CA TYR A 274 19.17 -13.41 4.03
C TYR A 274 17.75 -13.08 3.54
N VAL A 275 16.85 -12.74 4.47
CA VAL A 275 15.50 -12.26 4.14
C VAL A 275 15.57 -10.96 3.36
N LEU A 276 16.41 -10.03 3.81
CA LEU A 276 16.61 -8.76 3.13
C LEU A 276 17.13 -8.95 1.70
N GLN A 277 18.02 -9.91 1.47
CA GLN A 277 18.53 -10.23 0.13
C GLN A 277 17.40 -10.68 -0.81
N VAL A 278 16.53 -11.58 -0.36
CA VAL A 278 15.35 -12.03 -1.13
C VAL A 278 14.39 -10.87 -1.38
N ALA A 279 14.08 -10.06 -0.35
CA ALA A 279 13.18 -8.93 -0.50
C ALA A 279 13.70 -7.89 -1.51
N LYS A 280 14.99 -7.57 -1.48
CA LYS A 280 15.63 -6.66 -2.44
C LYS A 280 15.55 -7.21 -3.88
N LYS A 281 15.86 -8.49 -4.07
CA LYS A 281 15.77 -9.15 -5.38
C LYS A 281 14.36 -9.08 -5.96
N ARG A 282 13.34 -9.32 -5.14
CA ARG A 282 11.94 -9.19 -5.55
C ARG A 282 11.55 -7.76 -5.90
N LEU A 283 11.98 -6.77 -5.11
CA LEU A 283 11.76 -5.37 -5.48
C LEU A 283 12.40 -5.03 -6.83
N ASP A 284 13.57 -5.59 -7.15
CA ASP A 284 14.21 -5.37 -8.44
C ASP A 284 13.39 -5.92 -9.61
N GLU A 285 12.56 -6.95 -9.40
CA GLU A 285 11.75 -7.60 -10.43
C GLU A 285 10.34 -7.03 -10.55
N MET A 286 9.91 -6.24 -9.57
CA MET A 286 8.63 -5.54 -9.65
C MET A 286 8.63 -4.54 -10.81
N LEU A 287 7.52 -4.51 -11.55
CA LEU A 287 7.28 -3.57 -12.64
C LEU A 287 7.37 -2.12 -12.14
N TYR A 288 6.95 -1.88 -10.90
CA TYR A 288 6.94 -0.56 -10.30
C TYR A 288 7.08 -0.61 -8.76
N VAL A 289 7.91 0.29 -8.22
CA VAL A 289 8.09 0.49 -6.77
C VAL A 289 7.95 1.98 -6.47
N GLY A 290 6.85 2.37 -5.83
CA GLY A 290 6.60 3.76 -5.45
C GLY A 290 6.94 4.07 -3.99
N LEU A 291 6.99 5.35 -3.65
CA LEU A 291 7.22 5.84 -2.29
C LEU A 291 6.10 6.74 -1.80
N THR A 292 5.71 6.58 -0.55
CA THR A 292 4.60 7.34 0.05
C THR A 292 4.95 8.81 0.25
N GLU A 293 6.20 9.09 0.63
CA GLU A 293 6.74 10.44 0.91
C GLU A 293 6.77 11.29 -0.36
N GLU A 294 7.13 10.69 -1.48
CA GLU A 294 7.16 11.30 -2.81
C GLU A 294 5.83 11.07 -3.54
N HIS A 295 4.71 11.30 -2.85
CA HIS A 295 3.38 10.83 -3.29
C HIS A 295 3.02 11.24 -4.72
N ARG A 296 3.16 12.54 -5.05
CA ARG A 296 2.79 13.07 -6.37
C ARG A 296 3.71 12.54 -7.46
N LYS A 297 5.03 12.51 -7.23
CA LYS A 297 6.00 11.96 -8.18
C LYS A 297 5.75 10.47 -8.42
N SER A 298 5.49 9.72 -7.34
CA SER A 298 5.14 8.30 -7.42
C SER A 298 3.84 8.08 -8.20
N ALA A 299 2.83 8.92 -8.01
CA ALA A 299 1.58 8.86 -8.77
C ALA A 299 1.82 9.11 -10.27
N THR A 300 2.58 10.15 -10.61
CA THR A 300 2.96 10.45 -12.01
C THR A 300 3.75 9.32 -12.65
N MET A 301 4.76 8.79 -11.96
CA MET A 301 5.54 7.65 -12.48
C MET A 301 4.68 6.39 -12.63
N PHE A 302 3.77 6.11 -11.70
CA PHE A 302 2.84 5.00 -11.81
C PHE A 302 1.94 5.16 -13.06
N ALA A 303 1.40 6.34 -13.30
CA ALA A 303 0.58 6.62 -14.47
C ALA A 303 1.37 6.43 -15.78
N ASN A 304 2.62 6.90 -15.83
CA ASN A 304 3.48 6.79 -17.01
C ASN A 304 3.99 5.35 -17.27
N VAL A 305 4.26 4.58 -16.22
CA VAL A 305 4.83 3.22 -16.35
C VAL A 305 3.73 2.17 -16.42
N VAL A 306 2.83 2.15 -15.43
CA VAL A 306 1.77 1.14 -15.31
C VAL A 306 0.53 1.59 -16.07
N GLY A 307 0.06 2.81 -15.82
CA GLY A 307 -1.15 3.34 -16.44
C GLY A 307 -1.11 3.32 -17.97
N ALA A 308 -0.03 3.81 -18.56
CA ALA A 308 0.18 3.82 -20.02
C ALA A 308 0.10 2.43 -20.63
N GLN A 309 0.71 1.42 -19.98
CA GLN A 309 0.70 0.04 -20.47
C GLN A 309 -0.67 -0.60 -20.33
N VAL A 310 -1.39 -0.37 -19.22
CA VAL A 310 -2.76 -0.86 -19.05
C VAL A 310 -3.69 -0.27 -20.11
N ILE A 311 -3.63 1.05 -20.32
CA ILE A 311 -4.40 1.75 -21.35
C ILE A 311 -4.10 1.16 -22.73
N SER A 312 -2.82 0.98 -23.07
CA SER A 312 -2.41 0.41 -24.35
C SER A 312 -2.94 -1.02 -24.55
N GLN A 313 -2.87 -1.88 -23.53
CA GLN A 313 -3.36 -3.25 -23.61
C GLN A 313 -4.89 -3.36 -23.71
N LEU A 314 -5.64 -2.46 -23.07
CA LEU A 314 -7.10 -2.47 -23.11
C LEU A 314 -7.67 -1.87 -24.41
N ASN A 315 -6.92 -0.98 -25.07
CA ASN A 315 -7.33 -0.36 -26.32
C ASN A 315 -6.91 -1.16 -27.56
N ALA A 316 -6.12 -2.23 -27.40
CA ALA A 316 -5.66 -3.05 -28.51
C ALA A 316 -6.85 -3.83 -29.15
N PRO A 317 -7.04 -3.76 -30.49
CA PRO A 317 -8.24 -4.27 -31.16
C PRO A 317 -8.41 -5.81 -31.19
N ASN A 318 -7.54 -6.58 -30.52
CA ASN A 318 -7.50 -8.04 -30.58
C ASN A 318 -7.60 -8.77 -29.22
N THR A 319 -7.95 -8.09 -28.12
CA THR A 319 -8.44 -8.87 -26.97
C THR A 319 -9.80 -9.43 -27.35
N SER A 320 -9.86 -10.74 -27.55
CA SER A 320 -11.08 -11.54 -27.61
C SER A 320 -11.85 -11.40 -26.29
N LEU A 321 -12.44 -10.23 -26.06
CA LEU A 321 -13.53 -10.04 -25.14
C LEU A 321 -14.71 -10.76 -25.80
N GLU A 322 -14.85 -12.05 -25.50
CA GLU A 322 -16.14 -12.70 -25.67
C GLU A 322 -17.16 -11.86 -24.91
N THR A 323 -17.94 -11.10 -25.66
CA THR A 323 -19.10 -10.36 -25.21
C THR A 323 -20.11 -11.39 -24.70
N THR A 324 -19.91 -11.87 -23.48
CA THR A 324 -20.87 -12.73 -22.79
C THR A 324 -21.79 -11.82 -21.99
N ASP A 325 -23.02 -11.76 -22.48
CA ASP A 325 -24.25 -11.22 -21.95
C ASP A 325 -24.18 -10.16 -20.83
N LYS A 326 -24.67 -8.97 -21.21
CA LYS A 326 -25.14 -7.91 -20.31
C LYS A 326 -26.33 -8.41 -19.48
N THR A 327 -26.12 -9.31 -18.52
CA THR A 327 -27.18 -9.67 -17.56
C THR A 327 -26.66 -10.16 -16.22
N GLU A 328 -25.72 -9.45 -15.60
CA GLU A 328 -25.62 -9.45 -14.12
C GLU A 328 -25.33 -8.03 -13.64
N ARG A 329 -26.40 -7.27 -13.44
CA ARG A 329 -26.36 -5.99 -12.72
C ARG A 329 -26.05 -6.27 -11.26
N SER A 330 -24.78 -6.45 -10.96
CA SER A 330 -24.28 -6.42 -9.59
C SER A 330 -24.00 -4.98 -9.21
N SER A 331 -25.01 -4.33 -8.64
CA SER A 331 -24.87 -3.04 -7.96
C SER A 331 -23.97 -3.23 -6.73
N PHE A 332 -22.65 -3.12 -6.90
CA PHE A 332 -21.69 -3.12 -5.82
C PHE A 332 -21.46 -1.70 -5.32
N THR A 333 -22.30 -1.26 -4.39
CA THR A 333 -21.99 -0.13 -3.51
C THR A 333 -21.01 -0.62 -2.44
N ASP A 334 -19.73 -0.29 -2.59
CA ASP A 334 -18.76 -0.33 -1.48
C ASP A 334 -19.07 0.85 -0.54
N ASN A 335 -20.18 0.77 0.19
CA ASN A 335 -20.24 1.42 1.48
C ASN A 335 -19.29 0.63 2.39
N ASP A 336 -18.25 1.30 2.89
CA ASP A 336 -17.43 0.81 4.00
C ASP A 336 -18.42 0.32 5.07
N PRO A 337 -18.52 -0.98 5.40
CA PRO A 337 -19.57 -1.46 6.31
C PRO A 337 -19.44 -0.85 7.73
N ASP A 338 -18.29 -0.24 8.03
CA ASP A 338 -18.05 0.59 9.23
C ASP A 338 -18.64 2.00 9.16
N SER A 339 -19.30 2.40 8.06
CA SER A 339 -19.96 3.70 7.92
C SER A 339 -21.40 3.72 8.42
N SER A 340 -21.89 2.65 9.07
CA SER A 340 -23.23 2.64 9.66
C SER A 340 -23.25 3.50 10.94
N GLU A 341 -23.39 4.81 10.76
CA GLU A 341 -23.84 5.72 11.81
C GLU A 341 -25.27 5.33 12.21
N HIS A 342 -25.43 4.68 13.36
CA HIS A 342 -26.71 4.60 14.02
C HIS A 342 -27.02 5.95 14.67
N GLN A 343 -27.76 6.80 13.96
CA GLN A 343 -28.44 7.97 14.52
C GLN A 343 -29.76 7.53 15.17
N ASN A 344 -29.98 7.90 16.43
CA ASN A 344 -31.29 7.92 17.07
C ASN A 344 -31.60 9.36 17.50
N SER A 345 -32.66 9.94 16.89
CA SER A 345 -33.41 11.17 17.22
C SER A 345 -32.61 12.49 17.28
N THR A 346 -33.01 13.61 16.68
CA THR A 346 -34.35 14.20 16.53
C THR A 346 -34.30 15.23 15.38
N LEU A 347 -35.44 15.47 14.74
CA LEU A 347 -35.71 16.48 13.72
C LEU A 347 -34.87 17.77 13.86
N ASP A 348 -34.05 18.09 12.85
CA ASP A 348 -34.10 19.43 12.30
C ASP A 348 -33.75 19.45 10.81
N ARG A 349 -34.56 20.16 10.05
CA ARG A 349 -34.64 20.15 8.60
C ARG A 349 -33.73 21.25 8.08
N GLY A 350 -32.49 20.90 7.73
CA GLY A 350 -31.54 21.80 7.07
C GLY A 350 -31.03 21.16 5.78
N GLU A 351 -31.46 21.72 4.65
CA GLU A 351 -31.06 21.33 3.30
C GLU A 351 -29.53 21.18 3.18
N SER A 352 -29.08 19.96 2.94
CA SER A 352 -27.81 19.69 2.27
C SER A 352 -28.14 18.98 0.97
N ALA A 353 -28.11 19.73 -0.12
CA ALA A 353 -28.10 19.21 -1.47
C ALA A 353 -26.81 18.40 -1.67
N VAL A 354 -26.86 17.14 -1.22
CA VAL A 354 -25.94 16.09 -1.65
C VAL A 354 -26.49 15.60 -2.99
N THR A 355 -26.00 16.20 -4.08
CA THR A 355 -26.01 15.49 -5.35
C THR A 355 -25.11 14.27 -5.17
N SER A 356 -25.76 13.14 -4.95
CA SER A 356 -25.19 11.81 -5.10
C SER A 356 -24.64 11.69 -6.52
N SER A 357 -23.36 11.97 -6.70
CA SER A 357 -22.65 11.49 -7.88
C SER A 357 -22.67 9.97 -7.79
N GLU A 358 -23.45 9.39 -8.68
CA GLU A 358 -23.56 7.96 -8.97
C GLU A 358 -22.18 7.34 -9.22
N GLY A 359 -22.15 6.01 -9.16
CA GLY A 359 -20.96 5.18 -9.10
C GLY A 359 -19.83 5.61 -10.03
N GLY A 360 -18.60 5.45 -9.56
CA GLY A 360 -17.43 5.56 -10.42
C GLY A 360 -17.46 4.44 -11.46
N GLU A 361 -18.22 4.65 -12.53
CA GLU A 361 -18.08 3.93 -13.79
C GLU A 361 -16.61 4.02 -14.22
N ALA A 362 -16.09 2.91 -14.72
CA ALA A 362 -14.88 2.93 -15.52
C ALA A 362 -15.18 3.87 -16.70
N THR A 363 -14.61 5.07 -16.67
CA THR A 363 -14.65 6.01 -17.77
C THR A 363 -14.03 5.35 -19.00
N GLU A 364 -14.72 5.54 -20.13
CA GLU A 364 -14.55 4.97 -21.48
C GLU A 364 -13.16 4.40 -21.84
N PHE A 365 -13.19 3.38 -22.71
CA PHE A 365 -12.07 2.69 -23.37
C PHE A 365 -11.07 3.60 -24.15
N ASN A 366 -10.96 4.89 -23.84
CA ASN A 366 -10.11 5.88 -24.52
C ASN A 366 -9.42 6.88 -23.56
N MET A 367 -9.25 6.55 -22.27
CA MET A 367 -8.55 7.43 -21.33
C MET A 367 -7.04 7.53 -21.65
N THR A 368 -6.51 8.75 -21.69
CA THR A 368 -5.07 9.04 -21.80
C THR A 368 -4.39 9.10 -20.43
N VAL A 369 -3.05 9.05 -20.40
CA VAL A 369 -2.28 9.19 -19.15
C VAL A 369 -2.50 10.56 -18.49
N GLY A 370 -2.69 11.62 -19.28
CA GLY A 370 -3.00 12.96 -18.79
C GLY A 370 -4.35 13.00 -18.07
N GLU A 371 -5.40 12.48 -18.72
CA GLU A 371 -6.74 12.40 -18.13
C GLU A 371 -6.79 11.51 -16.88
N LEU A 372 -5.99 10.43 -16.85
CA LEU A 372 -5.84 9.59 -15.66
C LEU A 372 -5.27 10.39 -14.48
N MET A 373 -4.26 11.23 -14.73
CA MET A 373 -3.67 12.09 -13.70
C MET A 373 -4.63 13.17 -13.23
N ASP A 374 -5.40 13.78 -14.13
CA ASP A 374 -6.43 14.77 -13.76
C ASP A 374 -7.53 14.15 -12.90
N ALA A 375 -8.02 12.96 -13.27
CA ALA A 375 -8.99 12.20 -12.49
C ALA A 375 -8.43 11.81 -11.11
N TYR A 376 -7.14 11.47 -11.05
CA TYR A 376 -6.45 11.16 -9.80
C TYR A 376 -6.38 12.37 -8.85
N GLU A 377 -6.03 13.57 -9.34
CA GLU A 377 -5.93 14.79 -8.51
C GLU A 377 -7.30 15.19 -7.91
N VAL A 378 -8.38 15.01 -8.66
CA VAL A 378 -9.75 15.20 -8.13
C VAL A 378 -10.09 14.13 -7.09
N CYS A 379 -9.81 12.86 -7.39
CA CYS A 379 -10.09 11.73 -6.50
C CYS A 379 -9.38 11.87 -5.14
N ILE A 380 -8.09 12.21 -5.15
CA ILE A 380 -7.30 12.30 -3.91
C ILE A 380 -7.77 13.42 -3.00
N SER A 381 -8.17 14.57 -3.55
CA SER A 381 -8.71 15.69 -2.78
C SER A 381 -9.96 15.28 -2.02
N ASN A 382 -10.89 14.59 -2.69
CA ASN A 382 -12.12 14.08 -2.07
C ASN A 382 -11.83 12.98 -1.05
N LEU A 383 -10.93 12.05 -1.37
CA LEU A 383 -10.57 10.95 -0.49
C LEU A 383 -9.94 11.46 0.82
N ARG A 384 -9.03 12.44 0.75
CA ARG A 384 -8.41 13.07 1.94
C ARG A 384 -9.43 13.76 2.82
N LYS A 385 -10.39 14.49 2.24
CA LYS A 385 -11.49 15.12 2.99
C LYS A 385 -12.33 14.08 3.73
N ALA A 386 -12.72 13.00 3.06
CA ALA A 386 -13.52 11.93 3.67
C ALA A 386 -12.76 11.18 4.77
N GLN A 387 -11.45 10.92 4.58
CA GLN A 387 -10.60 10.29 5.60
C GLN A 387 -10.46 11.19 6.83
N SER A 388 -10.21 12.49 6.65
CA SER A 388 -10.11 13.45 7.76
C SER A 388 -11.38 13.51 8.60
N ARG A 389 -12.56 13.58 7.97
CA ARG A 389 -13.86 13.56 8.67
C ARG A 389 -14.06 12.29 9.50
N ARG A 390 -13.76 11.12 8.92
CA ARG A 390 -13.87 9.83 9.62
C ARG A 390 -12.93 9.74 10.82
N ARG A 391 -11.71 10.23 10.68
CA ARG A 391 -10.73 10.29 11.76
C ARG A 391 -11.25 11.14 12.93
N ILE A 392 -11.70 12.37 12.64
CA ILE A 392 -12.26 13.28 13.65
C ILE A 392 -13.44 12.63 14.39
N SER A 393 -14.36 12.02 13.66
CA SER A 393 -15.53 11.34 14.25
C SER A 393 -15.12 10.17 15.16
N SER A 394 -14.15 9.36 14.72
CA SER A 394 -13.66 8.20 15.47
C SER A 394 -12.96 8.61 16.77
N LEU A 395 -12.06 9.60 16.69
CA LEU A 395 -11.26 10.05 17.83
C LEU A 395 -12.08 10.81 18.89
N LYS A 396 -13.24 11.37 18.53
CA LYS A 396 -14.14 12.06 19.48
C LYS A 396 -14.50 11.20 20.70
N ARG A 397 -14.55 9.87 20.55
CA ARG A 397 -14.89 8.92 21.63
C ARG A 397 -13.74 8.63 22.59
N ILE A 398 -12.52 9.03 22.22
CA ILE A 398 -11.30 8.90 23.02
C ILE A 398 -10.61 10.26 23.22
N SER A 399 -11.36 11.36 23.08
CA SER A 399 -10.88 12.70 23.42
C SER A 399 -10.28 12.72 24.83
N PRO A 400 -9.09 13.32 25.04
CA PRO A 400 -8.43 14.32 24.20
C PRO A 400 -7.43 13.81 23.13
N VAL A 401 -7.35 12.49 22.87
CA VAL A 401 -6.39 11.94 21.89
C VAL A 401 -6.50 12.60 20.52
N ASN A 402 -5.41 13.21 20.05
CA ASN A 402 -5.36 13.87 18.75
C ASN A 402 -4.02 13.62 18.03
N PHE A 403 -4.02 12.72 17.05
CA PHE A 403 -2.82 12.37 16.29
C PHE A 403 -2.55 13.36 15.15
N THR A 404 -1.49 14.14 15.28
CA THR A 404 -1.01 15.07 14.24
C THR A 404 0.44 14.79 13.87
N LYS A 405 0.91 15.37 12.77
CA LYS A 405 2.33 15.28 12.39
C LYS A 405 3.21 16.04 13.38
N GLU A 406 2.70 17.14 13.90
CA GLU A 406 3.37 17.98 14.90
C GLU A 406 3.52 17.22 16.23
N ALA A 407 2.50 16.44 16.61
CA ALA A 407 2.57 15.59 17.80
C ALA A 407 3.63 14.48 17.64
N ARG A 408 3.86 13.94 16.43
CA ARG A 408 4.94 12.95 16.21
C ARG A 408 6.32 13.51 16.53
N LEU A 409 6.52 14.82 16.33
CA LEU A 409 7.80 15.49 16.61
C LEU A 409 8.08 15.63 18.12
N GLN A 410 7.06 15.48 18.96
CA GLN A 410 7.19 15.53 20.41
C GLN A 410 7.51 14.16 21.03
N VAL A 411 7.46 13.08 20.24
CA VAL A 411 7.75 11.73 20.73
C VAL A 411 9.24 11.64 21.08
N PRO A 412 9.58 11.15 22.30
CA PRO A 412 10.97 11.05 22.74
C PRO A 412 11.87 10.26 21.79
N GLU A 413 13.11 10.72 21.63
CA GLU A 413 14.09 10.11 20.72
C GLU A 413 14.42 8.66 21.12
N GLU A 414 14.31 8.28 22.41
CA GLU A 414 14.50 6.88 22.82
C GLU A 414 13.43 5.96 22.20
N ILE A 415 12.18 6.44 22.10
CA ILE A 415 11.09 5.70 21.47
C ILE A 415 11.34 5.61 19.95
N LEU A 416 11.76 6.70 19.31
CA LEU A 416 12.10 6.70 17.89
C LEU A 416 13.26 5.74 17.58
N HIS A 417 14.31 5.74 18.40
CA HIS A 417 15.41 4.79 18.30
C HIS A 417 14.93 3.34 18.48
N LYS A 418 14.04 3.10 19.45
CA LYS A 418 13.43 1.77 19.65
C LYS A 418 12.66 1.32 18.41
N ILE A 419 11.82 2.18 17.83
CA ILE A 419 11.10 1.90 16.58
C ILE A 419 12.08 1.55 15.46
N ARG A 420 13.14 2.35 15.26
CA ARG A 420 14.17 2.05 14.25
C ARG A 420 14.83 0.69 14.48
N SER A 421 15.18 0.36 15.74
CA SER A 421 15.83 -0.92 16.09
C SER A 421 14.94 -2.16 15.92
N LEU A 422 13.62 -1.98 15.98
CA LEU A 422 12.62 -3.02 15.74
C LEU A 422 12.30 -3.18 14.24
N ASN A 423 12.69 -2.19 13.42
CA ASN A 423 12.40 -2.12 11.99
C ASN A 423 13.68 -1.99 11.15
N ASP A 424 14.76 -2.63 11.59
CA ASP A 424 16.09 -2.56 11.00
C ASP A 424 16.15 -3.10 9.56
N LEU A 425 15.36 -4.14 9.25
CA LEU A 425 15.24 -4.68 7.90
C LEU A 425 14.41 -3.74 7.01
N ASP A 426 13.30 -3.22 7.53
CA ASP A 426 12.46 -2.26 6.81
C ASP A 426 13.24 -0.98 6.46
N LEU A 427 14.10 -0.49 7.35
CA LEU A 427 14.98 0.66 7.07
C LEU A 427 15.90 0.37 5.89
N GLN A 428 16.57 -0.78 5.90
CA GLN A 428 17.48 -1.15 4.81
C GLN A 428 16.75 -1.44 3.49
N LEU A 429 15.53 -1.99 3.56
CA LEU A 429 14.69 -2.22 2.39
C LEU A 429 14.19 -0.89 1.81
N TYR A 430 13.79 0.05 2.66
CA TYR A 430 13.31 1.37 2.25
C TYR A 430 14.44 2.20 1.60
N GLU A 431 15.65 2.16 2.14
CA GLU A 431 16.83 2.76 1.47
C GLU A 431 17.07 2.17 0.09
N TYR A 432 16.91 0.86 -0.07
CA TYR A 432 17.01 0.20 -1.37
C TYR A 432 15.89 0.62 -2.32
N ALA A 433 14.66 0.72 -1.83
CA ALA A 433 13.52 1.18 -2.59
C ALA A 433 13.68 2.62 -3.07
N LYS A 434 14.29 3.51 -2.27
CA LYS A 434 14.67 4.87 -2.71
C LYS A 434 15.64 4.85 -3.89
N ALA A 435 16.62 3.93 -3.88
CA ALA A 435 17.54 3.78 -5.00
C ALA A 435 16.83 3.31 -6.28
N ILE A 436 15.93 2.33 -6.17
CA ILE A 436 15.08 1.86 -7.29
C ILE A 436 14.22 3.02 -7.82
N PHE A 437 13.53 3.72 -6.93
CA PHE A 437 12.63 4.83 -7.28
C PHE A 437 13.38 5.94 -8.03
N ASN A 438 14.55 6.34 -7.54
CA ASN A 438 15.37 7.36 -8.20
C ASN A 438 15.84 6.90 -9.59
N LYS A 439 16.17 5.61 -9.76
CA LYS A 439 16.53 5.05 -11.07
C LYS A 439 15.32 5.07 -12.02
N GLN A 440 14.15 4.61 -11.56
CA GLN A 440 12.91 4.62 -12.33
C GLN A 440 12.52 6.05 -12.76
N HIS A 441 12.69 7.03 -11.86
CA HIS A 441 12.37 8.43 -12.15
C HIS A 441 13.24 8.97 -13.29
N LYS A 442 14.55 8.73 -13.23
CA LYS A 442 15.49 9.15 -14.28
C LYS A 442 15.13 8.54 -15.64
N THR A 443 14.83 7.24 -15.67
CA THR A 443 14.40 6.56 -16.89
C THR A 443 13.08 7.13 -17.43
N SER A 444 12.11 7.40 -16.57
CA SER A 444 10.84 8.01 -16.98
C SER A 444 11.04 9.41 -17.59
N LEU A 445 11.96 10.23 -17.06
CA LEU A 445 12.25 11.56 -17.62
C LEU A 445 12.85 11.47 -19.02
N LEU A 446 13.80 10.55 -19.25
CA LEU A 446 14.41 10.32 -20.56
C LEU A 446 13.38 9.91 -21.62
N ILE A 447 12.45 9.02 -21.28
CA ILE A 447 11.34 8.62 -22.17
C ILE A 447 10.45 9.82 -22.51
N THR A 448 10.24 10.71 -21.54
CA THR A 448 9.42 11.91 -21.74
C THR A 448 10.14 12.88 -22.67
N GLU A 449 11.44 13.13 -22.48
CA GLU A 449 12.26 14.00 -23.33
C GLU A 449 12.35 13.49 -24.79
N GLU A 450 12.60 12.19 -25.01
CA GLU A 450 12.59 11.61 -26.36
C GLU A 450 11.22 11.71 -27.04
N SER A 451 10.13 11.60 -26.26
CA SER A 451 8.78 11.84 -26.78
C SER A 451 8.56 13.31 -27.18
N TRP A 452 9.10 14.28 -26.44
CA TRP A 452 9.03 15.70 -26.79
C TRP A 452 9.87 16.05 -28.02
N ASP A 453 11.05 15.46 -28.17
CA ASP A 453 11.91 15.67 -29.33
C ASP A 453 11.26 15.12 -30.61
N ASN A 454 10.62 13.95 -30.54
CA ASN A 454 9.89 13.36 -31.67
C ASN A 454 8.64 14.18 -32.06
N ILE A 455 7.95 14.79 -31.09
CA ILE A 455 6.81 15.69 -31.36
C ILE A 455 7.30 16.99 -31.99
N SER A 456 8.41 17.56 -31.49
CA SER A 456 9.00 18.80 -32.02
C SER A 456 9.51 18.63 -33.46
N GLY A 457 10.08 17.47 -33.80
CA GLY A 457 10.54 17.14 -35.15
C GLY A 457 9.40 17.08 -36.18
N SER A 458 8.24 16.55 -35.79
CA SER A 458 7.05 16.52 -36.67
C SER A 458 6.42 17.91 -36.85
N ALA A 459 6.39 18.72 -35.79
CA ALA A 459 5.90 20.09 -35.82
C ALA A 459 6.79 21.00 -36.70
N TYR A 460 8.12 20.82 -36.63
CA TYR A 460 9.06 21.54 -37.50
C TYR A 460 8.90 21.19 -38.98
N GLY A 461 8.65 19.91 -39.29
CA GLY A 461 8.36 19.46 -40.66
C GLY A 461 7.08 20.05 -41.23
N LEU A 462 6.00 20.04 -40.43
CA LEU A 462 4.70 20.59 -40.81
C LEU A 462 4.76 22.12 -41.03
N TRP A 463 5.49 22.84 -40.16
CA TRP A 463 5.61 24.30 -40.28
C TRP A 463 6.41 24.73 -41.51
N ARG A 464 7.41 23.93 -41.91
CA ARG A 464 8.16 24.11 -43.17
C ARG A 464 7.26 23.96 -44.40
N VAL A 465 6.37 22.99 -44.41
CA VAL A 465 5.42 22.78 -45.52
C VAL A 465 4.40 23.92 -45.58
N VAL A 466 3.89 24.37 -44.43
CA VAL A 466 2.94 25.50 -44.35
C VAL A 466 3.58 26.81 -44.80
N THR A 467 4.80 27.12 -44.36
CA THR A 467 5.53 28.33 -44.80
C THR A 467 5.80 28.32 -46.30
N LEU A 468 6.21 27.18 -46.88
CA LEU A 468 6.36 27.03 -48.33
C LEU A 468 5.03 27.26 -49.06
N ALA A 469 3.92 26.67 -48.58
CA ALA A 469 2.60 26.86 -49.19
C ALA A 469 2.15 28.34 -49.15
N ILE A 470 2.35 29.03 -48.03
CA ILE A 470 2.02 30.45 -47.89
C ILE A 470 2.86 31.31 -48.84
N THR A 471 4.16 31.04 -48.96
CA THR A 471 5.01 31.77 -49.91
C THR A 471 4.58 31.56 -51.36
N CYS A 472 4.24 30.32 -51.76
CA CYS A 472 3.73 30.03 -53.09
C CYS A 472 2.41 30.76 -53.39
N VAL A 473 1.47 30.78 -52.44
CA VAL A 473 0.20 31.52 -52.60
C VAL A 473 0.46 33.02 -52.74
N PHE A 474 1.40 33.57 -51.97
CA PHE A 474 1.78 34.97 -52.05
C PHE A 474 2.39 35.34 -53.41
N PHE A 475 3.25 34.48 -53.97
CA PHE A 475 3.81 34.68 -55.31
C PHE A 475 2.75 34.57 -56.41
N ILE A 476 1.80 33.65 -56.29
CA ILE A 476 0.66 33.55 -57.22
C ILE A 476 -0.20 34.81 -57.16
N PHE A 477 -0.47 35.33 -55.96
CA PHE A 477 -1.23 36.57 -55.78
C PHE A 477 -0.51 37.77 -56.40
N LEU A 478 0.80 37.91 -56.17
CA LEU A 478 1.63 38.94 -56.80
C LEU A 478 1.62 38.83 -58.33
N PHE A 479 1.74 37.62 -58.87
CA PHE A 479 1.67 37.38 -60.31
C PHE A 479 0.31 37.81 -60.89
N LEU A 480 -0.79 37.44 -60.23
CA LEU A 480 -2.14 37.84 -60.63
C LEU A 480 -2.34 39.36 -60.57
N LEU A 481 -1.79 40.04 -59.56
CA LEU A 481 -1.80 41.50 -59.47
C LEU A 481 -1.02 42.14 -60.63
N ILE A 482 0.19 41.65 -60.94
CA ILE A 482 1.00 42.16 -62.06
C ILE A 482 0.28 41.95 -63.40
N VAL A 483 -0.32 40.77 -63.61
CA VAL A 483 -1.10 40.47 -64.82
C VAL A 483 -2.33 41.39 -64.91
N ASN A 484 -3.04 41.62 -63.81
CA ASN A 484 -4.20 42.53 -63.79
C ASN A 484 -3.81 43.99 -64.03
N VAL A 485 -2.70 44.46 -63.47
CA VAL A 485 -2.17 45.81 -63.71
C VAL A 485 -1.77 45.95 -65.18
N ARG A 486 -1.07 44.97 -65.77
CA ARG A 486 -0.75 44.95 -67.21
C ARG A 486 -2.01 44.94 -68.09
N ARG A 487 -3.05 44.20 -67.69
CA ARG A 487 -4.35 44.16 -68.40
C ARG A 487 -5.09 45.50 -68.32
N ARG A 488 -5.00 46.22 -67.20
CA ARG A 488 -5.57 47.56 -67.03
C ARG A 488 -4.80 48.61 -67.83
N THR A 489 -3.47 48.57 -67.86
CA THR A 489 -2.67 49.50 -68.68
C THR A 489 -2.83 49.27 -70.19
N SER A 490 -3.15 48.05 -70.62
CA SER A 490 -3.44 47.75 -72.03
C SER A 490 -4.85 48.18 -72.48
N LYS A 491 -5.78 48.42 -71.55
CA LYS A 491 -7.14 48.89 -71.86
C LYS A 491 -7.30 50.42 -71.87
N VAL A 492 -6.26 51.16 -71.49
CA VAL A 492 -6.22 52.64 -71.53
C VAL A 492 -5.51 53.16 -72.80
N LYS A 493 -4.99 52.25 -73.65
CA LYS A 493 -4.51 52.57 -75.01
C LYS A 493 -5.35 51.83 -76.05
N LYS A 494 -6.58 52.27 -76.26
CA LYS A 494 -7.30 52.13 -77.52
C LYS A 494 -8.35 53.23 -77.63
#